data_AF-A0A2N1RSC3-F1
#
_entry.id   AF-A0A2N1RSC3-F1
#
_cell.length_a   1.000
_cell.length_b   1.000
_cell.length_c   1.000
_cell.angle_alpha   90.00
_cell.angle_beta   90.00
_cell.angle_gamma   90.00
#
_symmetry.space_group_name_H-M   'P 1'
#
loop_
_entity.id
_entity.type
_entity.pdbx_description
1 polymer ?
#
loop_
_entity_poly.entity_id
_entity_poly.type
_entity_poly.pdbx_seq_one_letter_code
_entity_poly.pdbx_strand_id
1 'polypeptide(L)'
;MVFTKQLFFRISLFTAMTAAFVFGYLDYYLHMNFERLHIFLFNLTSGGFTILYLTEGRGKPSTKTILFFIISIIYAFLAFMELYIPAAAIAVILALIVESYRIKRFSFFPVIFFRRDSSASEKFHHASLLCLVLALLLSSFVILNDTYFGLFYFEKLTLDVFFLGFSFPVSLITMSIIFGIIEDNNNRLILTAEHLMFWSINAGVIIFFIFIIMKFFPGEVFISSFLFFTVLFIFAIFFKYGKRMQQKYFLVSAIYFLMATAVTGILYIILKQAAYDELYGKIILKMHAFYSLYGWNLTGMMVIIRWDDFPITLKTRKAIYYHWGVILILAPFAEFIPQLIIPAIAAYILFLAVFFFSGNRVSSGKIVKR
;
A
#
# COMPACT_ATOMS: atom_id res chain seq x y z
N MET A 1 -11.53 -24.13 18.58
CA MET A 1 -10.37 -24.33 17.65
C MET A 1 -10.30 -23.35 16.46
N VAL A 2 -11.37 -22.58 16.15
CA VAL A 2 -11.35 -21.57 15.05
C VAL A 2 -10.78 -20.21 15.51
N PHE A 3 -10.97 -19.86 16.77
CA PHE A 3 -10.53 -18.58 17.37
C PHE A 3 -8.99 -18.46 17.50
N THR A 4 -8.29 -19.57 17.78
CA THR A 4 -6.83 -19.58 17.99
C THR A 4 -6.02 -19.36 16.72
N LYS A 5 -6.49 -19.83 15.55
CA LYS A 5 -5.79 -19.62 14.28
C LYS A 5 -5.92 -18.18 13.78
N GLN A 6 -7.07 -17.53 13.95
CA GLN A 6 -7.24 -16.11 13.63
C GLN A 6 -6.36 -15.19 14.50
N LEU A 7 -6.17 -15.55 15.77
CA LEU A 7 -5.31 -14.79 16.67
C LEU A 7 -3.84 -14.82 16.22
N PHE A 8 -3.34 -15.99 15.82
CA PHE A 8 -1.97 -16.12 15.30
C PHE A 8 -1.74 -15.18 14.10
N PHE A 9 -2.64 -15.16 13.12
CA PHE A 9 -2.50 -14.30 11.95
C PHE A 9 -2.53 -12.80 12.29
N ARG A 10 -3.42 -12.41 13.22
CA ARG A 10 -3.49 -11.02 13.70
C ARG A 10 -2.20 -10.61 14.41
N ILE A 11 -1.63 -11.49 15.24
CA ILE A 11 -0.34 -11.26 15.90
C ILE A 11 0.78 -11.15 14.86
N SER A 12 0.85 -12.06 13.88
CA SER A 12 1.91 -12.02 12.85
C SER A 12 1.89 -10.73 12.05
N LEU A 13 0.71 -10.28 11.59
CA LEU A 13 0.59 -9.01 10.84
C LEU A 13 0.83 -7.79 11.73
N PHE A 14 0.32 -7.80 12.97
CA PHE A 14 0.59 -6.75 13.95
C PHE A 14 2.10 -6.61 14.19
N THR A 15 2.80 -7.71 14.40
CA THR A 15 4.25 -7.74 14.61
C THR A 15 4.99 -7.25 13.36
N ALA A 16 4.63 -7.72 12.17
CA ALA A 16 5.29 -7.30 10.92
C ALA A 16 5.10 -5.80 10.65
N MET A 17 3.88 -5.27 10.78
CA MET A 17 3.59 -3.84 10.59
C MET A 17 4.21 -2.96 11.68
N THR A 18 4.31 -3.45 12.91
CA THR A 18 5.00 -2.76 14.01
C THR A 18 6.50 -2.74 13.78
N ALA A 19 7.09 -3.88 13.46
CA ALA A 19 8.52 -3.99 13.17
C ALA A 19 8.91 -3.09 12.00
N ALA A 20 8.12 -3.07 10.93
CA ALA A 20 8.30 -2.14 9.81
C ALA A 20 8.40 -0.69 10.31
N PHE A 21 7.41 -0.21 11.07
CA PHE A 21 7.40 1.16 11.57
C PHE A 21 8.59 1.47 12.49
N VAL A 22 8.96 0.54 13.38
CA VAL A 22 10.14 0.68 14.26
C VAL A 22 11.43 0.79 13.45
N PHE A 23 11.61 -0.09 12.45
CA PHE A 23 12.78 -0.04 11.56
C PHE A 23 12.87 1.28 10.79
N GLY A 24 11.75 1.97 10.56
CA GLY A 24 11.75 3.29 9.91
C GLY A 24 12.47 4.39 10.70
N TYR A 25 12.65 4.22 12.01
CA TYR A 25 13.37 5.18 12.86
C TYR A 25 14.71 4.64 13.37
N LEU A 26 15.02 3.37 13.10
CA LEU A 26 16.18 2.71 13.70
C LEU A 26 17.50 3.23 13.10
N ASP A 27 17.45 3.79 11.89
CA ASP A 27 18.56 4.51 11.24
C ASP A 27 19.11 5.66 12.11
N TYR A 28 18.28 6.24 13.00
CA TYR A 28 18.71 7.30 13.92
C TYR A 28 19.70 6.78 14.99
N TYR A 29 19.60 5.49 15.34
CA TYR A 29 20.37 4.88 16.41
C TYR A 29 21.49 3.96 15.89
N LEU A 30 21.26 3.35 14.73
CA LEU A 30 22.14 2.37 14.13
C LEU A 30 22.49 2.83 12.70
N HIS A 31 23.78 2.89 12.38
CA HIS A 31 24.29 3.32 11.07
C HIS A 31 24.16 2.23 9.99
N MET A 32 22.99 1.59 9.91
CA MET A 32 22.62 0.63 8.87
C MET A 32 21.40 1.15 8.13
N ASN A 33 21.17 0.72 6.88
CA ASN A 33 20.03 1.17 6.08
C ASN A 33 18.78 0.31 6.34
N PHE A 34 18.02 0.64 7.39
CA PHE A 34 16.78 -0.06 7.73
C PHE A 34 15.59 0.32 6.86
N GLU A 35 15.71 1.34 6.00
CA GLU A 35 14.65 1.75 5.08
C GLU A 35 14.17 0.59 4.20
N ARG A 36 15.08 -0.27 3.72
CA ARG A 36 14.72 -1.48 2.96
C ARG A 36 13.84 -2.41 3.77
N LEU A 37 14.26 -2.72 4.99
CA LEU A 37 13.56 -3.65 5.87
C LEU A 37 12.17 -3.11 6.26
N HIS A 38 12.10 -1.80 6.52
CA HIS A 38 10.86 -1.05 6.75
C HIS A 38 9.88 -1.20 5.59
N ILE A 39 10.30 -0.87 4.36
CA ILE A 39 9.43 -0.86 3.18
C ILE A 39 8.97 -2.28 2.85
N PHE A 40 9.86 -3.27 2.90
CA PHE A 40 9.53 -4.65 2.56
C PHE A 40 8.57 -5.31 3.54
N LEU A 41 8.81 -5.17 4.85
CA LEU A 41 7.91 -5.75 5.85
C LEU A 41 6.50 -5.16 5.76
N PHE A 42 6.41 -3.88 5.42
CA PHE A 42 5.12 -3.21 5.26
C PHE A 42 4.43 -3.56 3.93
N ASN A 43 5.05 -3.24 2.80
CA ASN A 43 4.41 -3.33 1.50
C ASN A 43 4.43 -4.76 0.91
N LEU A 44 5.57 -5.45 0.96
CA LEU A 44 5.69 -6.77 0.37
C LEU A 44 5.12 -7.85 1.31
N THR A 45 5.57 -7.89 2.55
CA THR A 45 5.15 -8.93 3.50
C THR A 45 3.71 -8.73 3.94
N SER A 46 3.39 -7.59 4.57
CA SER A 46 2.04 -7.35 5.08
C SER A 46 1.05 -7.04 3.95
N GLY A 47 1.46 -6.19 2.99
CA GLY A 47 0.65 -5.83 1.83
C GLY A 47 0.43 -6.98 0.85
N GLY A 48 1.49 -7.67 0.45
CA GLY A 48 1.38 -8.86 -0.41
C GLY A 48 0.53 -9.97 0.22
N PHE A 49 0.72 -10.24 1.52
CA PHE A 49 -0.16 -11.17 2.24
C PHE A 49 -1.62 -10.72 2.19
N THR A 50 -1.90 -9.44 2.42
CA THR A 50 -3.26 -8.90 2.39
C THR A 50 -3.91 -9.06 1.01
N ILE A 51 -3.15 -8.83 -0.07
CA ILE A 51 -3.61 -9.05 -1.45
C ILE A 51 -3.97 -10.52 -1.68
N LEU A 52 -3.09 -11.45 -1.27
CA LEU A 52 -3.34 -12.89 -1.46
C LEU A 52 -4.52 -13.37 -0.60
N TYR A 53 -4.59 -12.91 0.65
CA TYR A 53 -5.69 -13.20 1.57
C TYR A 53 -7.05 -12.78 1.01
N LEU A 54 -7.11 -11.59 0.41
CA LEU A 54 -8.29 -11.12 -0.29
C LEU A 54 -8.62 -11.98 -1.52
N THR A 55 -7.60 -12.34 -2.30
CA THR A 55 -7.73 -13.17 -3.52
C THR A 55 -8.29 -14.56 -3.22
N GLU A 56 -7.98 -15.12 -2.05
CA GLU A 56 -8.52 -16.40 -1.57
C GLU A 56 -9.96 -16.34 -1.04
N GLY A 57 -10.58 -15.16 -1.01
CA GLY A 57 -11.95 -14.99 -0.52
C GLY A 57 -12.04 -14.81 1.00
N ARG A 58 -11.00 -14.29 1.65
CA ARG A 58 -11.02 -13.83 3.06
C ARG A 58 -11.36 -14.90 4.10
N GLY A 59 -11.23 -16.18 3.75
CA GLY A 59 -11.42 -17.31 4.66
C GLY A 59 -10.26 -17.49 5.64
N LYS A 60 -9.89 -18.75 5.91
CA LYS A 60 -8.59 -19.04 6.55
C LYS A 60 -7.50 -18.93 5.49
N PRO A 61 -6.36 -18.25 5.76
CA PRO A 61 -5.28 -18.19 4.79
C PRO A 61 -4.79 -19.61 4.52
N SER A 62 -4.59 -19.93 3.25
CA SER A 62 -4.09 -21.25 2.89
C SER A 62 -2.62 -21.39 3.27
N THR A 63 -2.12 -22.63 3.26
CA THR A 63 -0.70 -22.94 3.44
C THR A 63 0.18 -22.14 2.48
N LYS A 64 -0.30 -21.89 1.25
CA LYS A 64 0.45 -21.15 0.23
C LYS A 64 0.53 -19.66 0.53
N THR A 65 -0.52 -19.04 1.09
CA THR A 65 -0.50 -17.65 1.58
C THR A 65 0.43 -17.51 2.80
N ILE A 66 0.41 -18.49 3.71
CA ILE A 66 1.33 -18.53 4.86
C ILE A 66 2.79 -18.69 4.39
N LEU A 67 3.03 -19.56 3.41
CA LEU A 67 4.34 -19.76 2.80
C LEU A 67 4.84 -18.47 2.16
N PHE A 68 3.99 -17.75 1.40
CA PHE A 68 4.32 -16.43 0.87
C PHE A 68 4.77 -15.47 1.98
N PHE A 69 4.01 -15.38 3.08
CA PHE A 69 4.34 -14.51 4.21
C PHE A 69 5.71 -14.83 4.79
N ILE A 70 6.00 -16.09 5.10
CA ILE A 70 7.29 -16.52 5.67
C ILE A 70 8.43 -16.25 4.69
N ILE A 71 8.28 -16.64 3.42
CA ILE A 71 9.32 -16.45 2.40
C ILE A 71 9.57 -14.95 2.16
N SER A 72 8.53 -14.10 2.21
CA SER A 72 8.68 -12.65 2.05
C SER A 72 9.48 -12.00 3.19
N ILE A 73 9.36 -12.52 4.42
CA ILE A 73 10.19 -12.08 5.56
C ILE A 73 11.64 -12.47 5.31
N ILE A 74 11.89 -13.71 4.87
CA ILE A 74 13.24 -14.18 4.55
C ILE A 74 13.85 -13.30 3.45
N TYR A 75 13.09 -13.00 2.39
CA TYR A 75 13.51 -12.08 1.34
C TYR A 75 13.90 -10.70 1.90
N ALA A 76 13.06 -10.11 2.75
CA ALA A 76 13.32 -8.80 3.34
C ALA A 76 14.63 -8.79 4.15
N PHE A 77 14.88 -9.83 4.95
CA PHE A 77 16.12 -9.98 5.71
C PHE A 77 17.35 -10.21 4.82
N LEU A 78 17.25 -11.04 3.77
CA LEU A 78 18.37 -11.27 2.84
C LEU A 78 18.71 -10.00 2.07
N ALA A 79 17.71 -9.26 1.59
CA ALA A 79 17.91 -7.99 0.89
C ALA A 79 18.48 -6.90 1.81
N PHE A 80 18.12 -6.90 3.10
CA PHE A 80 18.71 -6.03 4.12
C PHE A 80 20.17 -6.39 4.42
N MET A 81 20.51 -7.68 4.48
CA MET A 81 21.88 -8.17 4.65
C MET A 81 22.72 -8.12 3.36
N GLU A 82 22.19 -7.53 2.28
CA GLU A 82 22.84 -7.43 0.97
C GLU A 82 23.23 -8.79 0.35
N LEU A 83 22.55 -9.87 0.76
CA LEU A 83 22.69 -11.20 0.18
C LEU A 83 21.87 -11.28 -1.11
N TYR A 84 22.38 -10.64 -2.15
CA TYR A 84 21.65 -10.34 -3.38
C TYR A 84 21.27 -11.56 -4.22
N ILE A 85 22.16 -12.53 -4.43
CA ILE A 85 21.85 -13.75 -5.18
C ILE A 85 20.68 -14.52 -4.56
N PRO A 86 20.71 -14.89 -3.26
CA PRO A 86 19.60 -15.63 -2.68
C PRO A 86 18.34 -14.75 -2.58
N ALA A 87 18.45 -13.43 -2.37
CA ALA A 87 17.30 -12.52 -2.42
C ALA A 87 16.62 -12.52 -3.81
N ALA A 88 17.39 -12.44 -4.89
CA ALA A 88 16.89 -12.51 -6.26
C ALA A 88 16.17 -13.85 -6.55
N ALA A 89 16.77 -14.97 -6.15
CA ALA A 89 16.15 -16.28 -6.30
C ALA A 89 14.82 -16.37 -5.54
N ILE A 90 14.76 -15.86 -4.30
CA ILE A 90 13.52 -15.82 -3.53
C ILE A 90 12.46 -14.92 -4.17
N ALA A 91 12.85 -13.76 -4.73
CA ALA A 91 11.92 -12.88 -5.42
C ALA A 91 11.20 -13.60 -6.58
N VAL A 92 11.93 -14.42 -7.35
CA VAL A 92 11.34 -15.25 -8.41
C VAL A 92 10.37 -16.29 -7.83
N ILE A 93 10.72 -16.96 -6.73
CA ILE A 93 9.83 -17.92 -6.06
C ILE A 93 8.54 -17.23 -5.58
N LEU A 94 8.65 -16.07 -4.95
CA LEU A 94 7.50 -15.26 -4.53
C LEU A 94 6.64 -14.86 -5.74
N ALA A 95 7.27 -14.47 -6.86
CA ALA A 95 6.56 -14.11 -8.08
C ALA A 95 5.73 -15.28 -8.60
N LEU A 96 6.28 -16.49 -8.63
CA LEU A 96 5.56 -17.71 -9.03
C LEU A 96 4.38 -18.03 -8.11
N ILE A 97 4.54 -17.81 -6.79
CA ILE A 97 3.46 -17.98 -5.82
C ILE A 97 2.30 -17.00 -6.12
N VAL A 98 2.60 -15.72 -6.30
CA VAL A 98 1.60 -14.68 -6.59
C VAL A 98 0.95 -14.92 -7.96
N GLU A 99 1.75 -15.25 -8.96
CA GLU A 99 1.30 -15.51 -10.32
C GLU A 99 0.31 -16.67 -10.38
N SER A 100 0.57 -17.73 -9.63
CA SER A 100 -0.36 -18.87 -9.55
C SER A 100 -1.67 -18.54 -8.82
N TYR A 101 -1.73 -17.51 -7.96
CA TYR A 101 -3.01 -16.96 -7.50
C TYR A 101 -3.72 -16.17 -8.59
N ARG A 102 -2.98 -15.33 -9.31
CA ARG A 102 -3.50 -14.50 -10.40
C ARG A 102 -4.13 -15.34 -11.51
N ILE A 103 -3.43 -16.37 -11.99
CA ILE A 103 -3.92 -17.27 -13.05
C ILE A 103 -5.16 -18.03 -12.58
N LYS A 104 -5.19 -18.49 -11.32
CA LYS A 104 -6.33 -19.24 -10.78
C LYS A 104 -7.59 -18.36 -10.67
N ARG A 105 -7.44 -17.09 -10.30
CA ARG A 105 -8.58 -16.17 -10.09
C ARG A 105 -9.05 -15.51 -11.39
N PHE A 106 -8.13 -15.14 -12.27
CA PHE A 106 -8.42 -14.38 -13.47
C PHE A 106 -8.00 -15.16 -14.72
N SER A 107 -6.77 -14.97 -15.17
CA SER A 107 -6.18 -15.63 -16.34
C SER A 107 -4.70 -15.25 -16.42
N PHE A 108 -3.93 -15.97 -17.23
CA PHE A 108 -2.54 -15.62 -17.51
C PHE A 108 -2.43 -14.32 -18.31
N PHE A 109 -3.14 -14.19 -19.43
CA PHE A 109 -3.19 -12.92 -20.16
C PHE A 109 -4.25 -12.00 -19.56
N PRO A 110 -3.98 -10.69 -19.35
CA PRO A 110 -4.90 -9.77 -18.69
C PRO A 110 -6.03 -9.25 -19.58
N VAL A 111 -6.77 -10.16 -20.21
CA VAL A 111 -7.91 -9.83 -21.09
C VAL A 111 -8.98 -9.00 -20.36
N ILE A 112 -9.14 -9.22 -19.05
CA ILE A 112 -10.18 -8.53 -18.25
C ILE A 112 -10.02 -7.00 -18.23
N PHE A 113 -8.81 -6.47 -18.45
CA PHE A 113 -8.59 -5.02 -18.48
C PHE A 113 -9.33 -4.33 -19.64
N PHE A 114 -9.49 -5.04 -20.75
CA PHE A 114 -10.10 -4.51 -21.99
C PHE A 114 -11.59 -4.85 -22.11
N ARG A 115 -12.08 -5.78 -21.30
CA ARG A 115 -13.50 -6.15 -21.22
C ARG A 115 -14.35 -5.01 -20.67
N ARG A 116 -15.49 -4.72 -21.28
CA ARG A 116 -16.42 -3.66 -20.86
C ARG A 116 -17.45 -4.13 -19.83
N ASP A 117 -17.62 -5.44 -19.71
CA ASP A 117 -18.54 -6.13 -18.82
C ASP A 117 -17.96 -6.39 -17.42
N SER A 118 -16.63 -6.28 -17.25
CA SER A 118 -15.97 -6.47 -15.96
C SER A 118 -15.98 -5.20 -15.11
N SER A 119 -16.21 -5.34 -13.80
CA SER A 119 -16.18 -4.19 -12.89
C SER A 119 -14.77 -3.59 -12.78
N ALA A 120 -14.67 -2.28 -12.51
CA ALA A 120 -13.36 -1.67 -12.23
C ALA A 120 -12.70 -2.28 -10.98
N SER A 121 -13.51 -2.71 -10.01
CA SER A 121 -13.03 -3.43 -8.83
C SER A 121 -12.20 -4.67 -9.20
N GLU A 122 -12.71 -5.52 -10.10
CA GLU A 122 -11.99 -6.71 -10.56
C GLU A 122 -10.73 -6.37 -11.37
N LYS A 123 -10.81 -5.34 -12.21
CA LYS A 123 -9.65 -4.87 -12.98
C LYS A 123 -8.52 -4.39 -12.07
N PHE A 124 -8.84 -3.59 -11.04
CA PHE A 124 -7.86 -3.14 -10.05
C PHE A 124 -7.28 -4.30 -9.22
N HIS A 125 -8.09 -5.31 -8.88
CA HIS A 125 -7.61 -6.51 -8.18
C HIS A 125 -6.59 -7.26 -9.04
N HIS A 126 -6.94 -7.53 -10.30
CA HIS A 126 -6.01 -8.20 -11.22
C HIS A 126 -4.75 -7.35 -11.45
N ALA A 127 -4.89 -6.02 -11.64
CA ALA A 127 -3.75 -5.11 -11.77
C ALA A 127 -2.84 -5.12 -10.54
N SER A 128 -3.39 -5.18 -9.31
CA SER A 128 -2.62 -5.33 -8.07
C SER A 128 -1.75 -6.58 -8.07
N LEU A 129 -2.32 -7.74 -8.41
CA LEU A 129 -1.58 -9.01 -8.46
C LEU A 129 -0.50 -8.99 -9.55
N LEU A 130 -0.84 -8.49 -10.74
CA LEU A 130 0.11 -8.37 -11.84
C LEU A 130 1.25 -7.42 -11.48
N CYS A 131 0.93 -6.29 -10.86
CA CYS A 131 1.93 -5.33 -10.37
C CYS A 131 2.84 -5.95 -9.33
N LEU A 132 2.33 -6.78 -8.41
CA LEU A 132 3.15 -7.47 -7.42
C LEU A 132 4.11 -8.50 -8.06
N VAL A 133 3.64 -9.26 -9.05
CA VAL A 133 4.48 -10.19 -9.83
C VAL A 133 5.58 -9.44 -10.57
N LEU A 134 5.22 -8.37 -11.28
CA LEU A 134 6.17 -7.55 -12.01
C LEU A 134 7.18 -6.88 -11.07
N ALA A 135 6.75 -6.37 -9.92
CA ALA A 135 7.64 -5.80 -8.92
C ALA A 135 8.66 -6.82 -8.42
N LEU A 136 8.24 -8.05 -8.12
CA LEU A 136 9.15 -9.12 -7.70
C LEU A 136 10.16 -9.50 -8.79
N LEU A 137 9.71 -9.71 -10.03
CA LEU A 137 10.58 -10.06 -11.15
C LEU A 137 11.56 -8.93 -11.51
N LEU A 138 11.07 -7.69 -11.56
CA LEU A 138 11.91 -6.52 -11.79
C LEU A 138 12.89 -6.30 -10.64
N SER A 139 12.50 -6.53 -9.38
CA SER A 139 13.45 -6.45 -8.26
C SER A 139 14.59 -7.46 -8.41
N SER A 140 14.29 -8.70 -8.81
CA SER A 140 15.31 -9.72 -9.10
C SER A 140 16.22 -9.28 -10.24
N PHE A 141 15.66 -8.72 -11.30
CA PHE A 141 16.43 -8.22 -12.43
C PHE A 141 17.34 -7.05 -12.04
N VAL A 142 16.80 -6.04 -11.34
CA VAL A 142 17.55 -4.86 -10.87
C VAL A 142 18.69 -5.28 -9.94
N ILE A 143 18.44 -6.18 -8.98
CA ILE A 143 19.48 -6.73 -8.09
C ILE A 143 20.65 -7.31 -8.91
N LEU A 144 20.34 -8.20 -9.85
CA LEU A 144 21.36 -8.92 -10.61
C LEU A 144 22.08 -8.00 -11.60
N ASN A 145 21.35 -7.09 -12.25
CA ASN A 145 21.91 -6.14 -13.18
C ASN A 145 22.86 -5.15 -12.48
N ASP A 146 22.44 -4.57 -11.37
CA ASP A 146 23.21 -3.56 -10.64
C ASP A 146 24.48 -4.16 -9.99
N THR A 147 24.38 -5.39 -9.48
CA THR A 147 25.50 -6.02 -8.74
C THR A 147 26.47 -6.79 -9.64
N TYR A 148 25.99 -7.49 -10.67
CA TYR A 148 26.80 -8.48 -11.39
C TYR A 148 26.98 -8.20 -12.88
N PHE A 149 25.91 -7.80 -13.58
CA PHE A 149 25.95 -7.79 -15.05
C PHE A 149 26.24 -6.42 -15.67
N GLY A 150 25.79 -5.32 -15.07
CA GLY A 150 25.97 -3.96 -15.59
C GLY A 150 25.40 -3.73 -16.99
N LEU A 151 24.38 -4.49 -17.42
CA LEU A 151 23.85 -4.43 -18.79
C LEU A 151 23.14 -3.11 -19.10
N PHE A 152 22.47 -2.53 -18.10
CA PHE A 152 21.76 -1.27 -18.22
C PHE A 152 22.10 -0.35 -17.05
N TYR A 153 22.52 0.88 -17.34
CA TYR A 153 22.75 1.91 -16.34
C TYR A 153 21.64 2.95 -16.38
N PHE A 154 20.84 3.01 -15.32
CA PHE A 154 19.83 4.05 -15.11
C PHE A 154 20.00 4.62 -13.70
N GLU A 155 20.35 5.91 -13.60
CA GLU A 155 20.60 6.59 -12.31
C GLU A 155 19.41 6.55 -11.35
N LYS A 156 18.19 6.33 -11.86
CA LYS A 156 16.95 6.24 -11.07
C LYS A 156 16.41 4.83 -10.91
N LEU A 157 17.01 3.82 -11.55
CA LEU A 157 16.63 2.41 -11.41
C LEU A 157 17.61 1.70 -10.47
N THR A 158 17.96 2.33 -9.36
CA THR A 158 18.70 1.66 -8.29
C THR A 158 17.76 0.83 -7.44
N LEU A 159 18.35 -0.13 -6.75
CA LEU A 159 17.65 -1.01 -5.83
C LEU A 159 16.80 -0.23 -4.79
N ASP A 160 17.39 0.81 -4.19
CA ASP A 160 16.74 1.62 -3.14
C ASP A 160 15.52 2.40 -3.65
N VAL A 161 15.57 2.89 -4.89
CA VAL A 161 14.44 3.61 -5.50
C VAL A 161 13.37 2.64 -5.96
N PHE A 162 13.75 1.46 -6.45
CA PHE A 162 12.80 0.49 -6.99
C PHE A 162 11.87 -0.09 -5.92
N PHE A 163 12.26 -0.10 -4.63
CA PHE A 163 11.41 -0.62 -3.56
C PHE A 163 10.11 0.15 -3.33
N LEU A 164 10.04 1.41 -3.77
CA LEU A 164 8.78 2.16 -3.89
C LEU A 164 7.75 1.43 -4.77
N GLY A 165 8.22 0.60 -5.71
CA GLY A 165 7.42 -0.27 -6.57
C GLY A 165 6.49 -1.22 -5.80
N PHE A 166 6.87 -1.67 -4.60
CA PHE A 166 6.05 -2.58 -3.78
C PHE A 166 4.85 -1.87 -3.12
N SER A 167 4.82 -0.54 -3.09
CA SER A 167 3.69 0.24 -2.57
C SER A 167 2.48 0.19 -3.51
N PHE A 168 2.71 0.11 -4.82
CA PHE A 168 1.65 0.19 -5.84
C PHE A 168 0.65 -0.98 -5.78
N PRO A 169 1.06 -2.25 -5.65
CA PRO A 169 0.12 -3.36 -5.47
C PRO A 169 -0.89 -3.11 -4.33
N VAL A 170 -0.40 -2.59 -3.19
CA VAL A 170 -1.23 -2.29 -2.01
C VAL A 170 -2.19 -1.13 -2.28
N SER A 171 -1.73 -0.13 -3.02
CA SER A 171 -2.59 0.97 -3.48
C SER A 171 -3.68 0.50 -4.43
N LEU A 172 -3.35 -0.34 -5.43
CA LEU A 172 -4.29 -0.84 -6.42
C LEU A 172 -5.34 -1.76 -5.79
N ILE A 173 -4.96 -2.59 -4.81
CA ILE A 173 -5.95 -3.43 -4.12
C ILE A 173 -6.89 -2.59 -3.25
N THR A 174 -6.41 -1.48 -2.68
CA THR A 174 -7.26 -0.53 -1.96
C THR A 174 -8.26 0.13 -2.90
N MET A 175 -7.83 0.52 -4.10
CA MET A 175 -8.73 1.03 -5.15
C MET A 175 -9.77 -0.01 -5.54
N SER A 176 -9.39 -1.28 -5.68
CA SER A 176 -10.34 -2.37 -5.95
C SER A 176 -11.47 -2.39 -4.93
N ILE A 177 -11.17 -2.21 -3.64
CA ILE A 177 -12.18 -2.15 -2.58
C ILE A 177 -13.06 -0.89 -2.68
N ILE A 178 -12.47 0.27 -2.96
CA ILE A 178 -13.21 1.53 -3.14
C ILE A 178 -14.25 1.38 -4.25
N PHE A 179 -13.84 0.90 -5.42
CA PHE A 179 -14.76 0.65 -6.54
C PHE A 179 -15.76 -0.46 -6.26
N GLY A 180 -15.40 -1.48 -5.47
CA GLY A 180 -16.34 -2.54 -5.08
C GLY A 180 -17.44 -2.11 -4.09
N ILE A 181 -17.31 -0.93 -3.47
CA ILE A 181 -18.31 -0.35 -2.55
C ILE A 181 -19.23 0.65 -3.25
N ILE A 182 -18.83 1.18 -4.41
CA ILE A 182 -19.70 2.01 -5.23
C ILE A 182 -20.95 1.19 -5.55
N GLU A 183 -22.13 1.79 -5.34
CA GLU A 183 -23.39 1.11 -5.61
C GLU A 183 -23.45 0.67 -7.07
N ASP A 184 -23.86 -0.59 -7.30
CA ASP A 184 -24.24 -1.12 -8.60
C ASP A 184 -25.45 -0.35 -9.12
N ASN A 185 -25.20 0.89 -9.54
CA ASN A 185 -26.13 1.66 -10.32
C ASN A 185 -25.90 1.23 -11.77
N ASN A 186 -26.93 0.68 -12.40
CA ASN A 186 -26.97 0.39 -13.85
C ASN A 186 -26.81 1.65 -14.74
N ASN A 187 -26.33 2.75 -14.18
CA ASN A 187 -26.00 3.96 -14.89
C ASN A 187 -24.71 3.77 -15.68
N ARG A 188 -24.87 3.69 -17.01
CA ARG A 188 -23.77 3.57 -17.98
C ARG A 188 -22.68 4.65 -17.82
N LEU A 189 -23.04 5.84 -17.35
CA LEU A 189 -22.07 6.92 -17.13
C LEU A 189 -21.10 6.59 -15.98
N ILE A 190 -21.60 5.98 -14.90
CA ILE A 190 -20.77 5.59 -13.75
C ILE A 190 -19.81 4.48 -14.17
N LEU A 191 -20.32 3.42 -14.82
CA LEU A 191 -19.49 2.33 -15.34
C LEU A 191 -18.39 2.84 -16.30
N THR A 192 -18.75 3.76 -17.20
CA THR A 192 -17.77 4.38 -18.11
C THR A 192 -16.72 5.17 -17.34
N ALA A 193 -17.14 5.97 -16.35
CA ALA A 193 -16.24 6.74 -15.51
C ALA A 193 -15.28 5.82 -14.71
N GLU A 194 -15.77 4.71 -14.17
CA GLU A 194 -14.94 3.71 -13.49
C GLU A 194 -13.85 3.12 -14.39
N HIS A 195 -14.20 2.79 -15.63
CA HIS A 195 -13.22 2.32 -16.62
C HIS A 195 -12.18 3.39 -16.99
N LEU A 196 -12.62 4.63 -17.19
CA LEU A 196 -11.72 5.74 -17.47
C LEU A 196 -10.77 5.97 -16.28
N MET A 197 -11.27 5.92 -15.04
CA MET A 197 -10.45 6.06 -13.84
C MET A 197 -9.46 4.90 -13.69
N PHE A 198 -9.88 3.66 -14.00
CA PHE A 198 -8.97 2.50 -14.04
C PHE A 198 -7.78 2.75 -14.97
N TRP A 199 -8.05 3.14 -16.23
CA TRP A 199 -6.98 3.41 -17.20
C TRP A 199 -6.15 4.64 -16.83
N SER A 200 -6.79 5.71 -16.35
CA SER A 200 -6.10 6.94 -15.95
C SER A 200 -5.09 6.68 -14.83
N ILE A 201 -5.45 5.88 -13.82
CA ILE A 201 -4.52 5.51 -12.75
C ILE A 201 -3.39 4.63 -13.28
N ASN A 202 -3.72 3.50 -13.93
CA ASN A 202 -2.70 2.52 -14.29
C ASN A 202 -1.74 3.05 -15.37
N ALA A 203 -2.29 3.67 -16.43
CA ALA A 203 -1.47 4.29 -17.46
C ALA A 203 -0.70 5.50 -16.90
N GLY A 204 -1.33 6.30 -16.04
CA GLY A 204 -0.69 7.47 -15.44
C GLY A 204 0.50 7.09 -14.56
N VAL A 205 0.41 6.02 -13.76
CA VAL A 205 1.55 5.52 -12.97
C VAL A 205 2.67 5.00 -13.87
N ILE A 206 2.35 4.23 -14.92
CA ILE A 206 3.36 3.74 -15.87
C ILE A 206 4.09 4.90 -16.55
N ILE A 207 3.34 5.88 -17.05
CA ILE A 207 3.89 7.09 -17.69
C ILE A 207 4.72 7.90 -16.69
N PHE A 208 4.27 8.01 -15.44
CA PHE A 208 5.01 8.69 -14.37
C PHE A 208 6.38 8.05 -14.13
N PHE A 209 6.46 6.72 -14.05
CA PHE A 209 7.73 6.02 -13.95
C PHE A 209 8.64 6.25 -15.16
N ILE A 210 8.08 6.24 -16.37
CA ILE A 210 8.84 6.56 -17.59
C ILE A 210 9.43 7.97 -17.51
N PHE A 211 8.65 8.96 -17.07
CA PHE A 211 9.16 10.33 -16.88
C PHE A 211 10.23 10.44 -15.79
N ILE A 212 10.08 9.72 -14.67
CA ILE A 212 11.11 9.66 -13.62
C ILE A 212 12.42 9.06 -14.16
N ILE A 213 12.33 7.95 -14.89
CA ILE A 213 13.52 7.27 -15.45
C ILE A 213 14.21 8.19 -16.48
N MET A 214 13.44 8.90 -17.31
CA MET A 214 13.96 9.87 -18.28
C MET A 214 14.34 11.23 -17.66
N LYS A 215 14.08 11.45 -16.37
CA LYS A 215 14.23 12.73 -15.66
C LYS A 215 13.51 13.91 -16.34
N PHE A 216 12.33 13.66 -16.92
CA PHE A 216 11.59 14.66 -17.67
C PHE A 216 10.66 15.47 -16.75
N PHE A 217 11.21 16.53 -16.15
CA PHE A 217 10.53 17.36 -15.14
C PHE A 217 9.13 17.88 -15.56
N PRO A 218 8.91 18.50 -16.74
CA PRO A 218 7.58 18.97 -17.12
C PRO A 218 6.57 17.82 -17.21
N GLY A 219 7.03 16.64 -17.65
CA GLY A 219 6.23 15.43 -17.69
C GLY A 219 5.85 14.95 -16.29
N GLU A 220 6.80 14.92 -15.35
CA GLU A 220 6.55 14.56 -13.94
C GLU A 220 5.49 15.46 -13.30
N VAL A 221 5.57 16.77 -13.49
CA VAL A 221 4.57 17.74 -12.97
C VAL A 221 3.22 17.56 -13.65
N PHE A 222 3.20 17.40 -14.97
CA PHE A 222 1.96 17.22 -15.74
C PHE A 222 1.21 15.95 -15.29
N ILE A 223 1.90 14.81 -15.26
CA ILE A 223 1.26 13.54 -14.96
C ILE A 223 0.88 13.41 -13.48
N SER A 224 1.67 13.96 -12.56
CA SER A 224 1.32 14.00 -11.13
C SER A 224 0.09 14.87 -10.87
N SER A 225 -0.03 16.01 -11.56
CA SER A 225 -1.22 16.86 -11.53
C SER A 225 -2.44 16.14 -12.12
N PHE A 226 -2.28 15.46 -13.25
CA PHE A 226 -3.34 14.66 -13.88
C PHE A 226 -3.85 13.54 -12.95
N LEU A 227 -2.94 12.80 -12.31
CA LEU A 227 -3.28 11.78 -11.33
C LEU A 227 -3.97 12.37 -10.09
N PHE A 228 -3.54 13.54 -9.62
CA PHE A 228 -4.20 14.25 -8.52
C PHE A 228 -5.66 14.59 -8.84
N PHE A 229 -5.94 15.15 -10.02
CA PHE A 229 -7.31 15.42 -10.47
C PHE A 229 -8.12 14.12 -10.66
N THR A 230 -7.48 13.05 -11.13
CA THR A 230 -8.11 11.73 -11.20
C THR A 230 -8.54 11.24 -9.82
N VAL A 231 -7.69 11.38 -8.80
CA VAL A 231 -8.02 11.02 -7.41
C VAL A 231 -9.15 11.89 -6.85
N LEU A 232 -9.17 13.21 -7.12
CA LEU A 232 -10.28 14.09 -6.75
C LEU A 232 -11.60 13.64 -7.38
N PHE A 233 -11.57 13.20 -8.63
CA PHE A 233 -12.75 12.70 -9.32
C PHE A 233 -13.24 11.36 -8.72
N ILE A 234 -12.32 10.44 -8.41
CA ILE A 234 -12.62 9.20 -7.66
C ILE A 234 -13.27 9.53 -6.33
N PHE A 235 -12.70 10.49 -5.59
CA PHE A 235 -13.23 10.93 -4.31
C PHE A 235 -14.68 11.43 -4.43
N ALA A 236 -14.96 12.30 -5.41
CA ALA A 236 -16.30 12.83 -5.64
C ALA A 236 -17.32 11.72 -5.95
N ILE A 237 -16.95 10.76 -6.82
CA ILE A 237 -17.80 9.62 -7.17
C ILE A 237 -18.01 8.70 -5.97
N PHE A 238 -16.94 8.33 -5.26
CA PHE A 238 -17.02 7.45 -4.10
C PHE A 238 -17.82 8.07 -2.95
N PHE A 239 -17.66 9.37 -2.72
CA PHE A 239 -18.42 10.09 -1.71
C PHE A 239 -19.91 10.10 -2.04
N LYS A 240 -20.27 10.37 -3.30
CA LYS A 240 -21.65 10.46 -3.77
C LYS A 240 -22.36 9.10 -3.90
N TYR A 241 -21.70 8.10 -4.49
CA TYR A 241 -22.30 6.82 -4.89
C TYR A 241 -21.84 5.60 -4.07
N GLY A 242 -20.90 5.76 -3.14
CA GLY A 242 -20.48 4.66 -2.25
C GLY A 242 -21.57 4.29 -1.23
N LYS A 243 -21.83 2.98 -1.07
CA LYS A 243 -22.78 2.46 -0.07
C LYS A 243 -22.49 3.01 1.33
N ARG A 244 -23.55 3.35 2.08
CA ARG A 244 -23.41 3.85 3.46
C ARG A 244 -23.04 2.72 4.43
N MET A 245 -21.74 2.47 4.58
CA MET A 245 -21.19 1.45 5.48
C MET A 245 -20.06 2.03 6.35
N GLN A 246 -19.74 1.42 7.50
CA GLN A 246 -18.67 1.93 8.37
C GLN A 246 -17.30 1.94 7.68
N GLN A 247 -17.04 0.95 6.82
CA GLN A 247 -15.83 0.85 5.99
C GLN A 247 -15.63 2.10 5.13
N LYS A 248 -16.71 2.74 4.67
CA LYS A 248 -16.66 3.97 3.87
C LYS A 248 -15.94 5.09 4.61
N TYR A 249 -16.10 5.24 5.93
CA TYR A 249 -15.41 6.29 6.68
C TYR A 249 -13.89 6.09 6.72
N PHE A 250 -13.44 4.84 6.88
CA PHE A 250 -12.01 4.52 6.81
C PHE A 250 -11.47 4.72 5.39
N LEU A 251 -12.18 4.29 4.36
CA LEU A 251 -11.74 4.50 2.97
C LEU A 251 -11.76 5.97 2.55
N VAL A 252 -12.72 6.76 3.04
CA VAL A 252 -12.71 8.22 2.87
C VAL A 252 -11.45 8.81 3.52
N SER A 253 -11.12 8.40 4.75
CA SER A 253 -9.86 8.78 5.41
C SER A 253 -8.64 8.39 4.58
N ALA A 254 -8.64 7.18 3.99
CA ALA A 254 -7.57 6.74 3.10
C ALA A 254 -7.42 7.68 1.91
N ILE A 255 -8.51 8.02 1.21
CA ILE A 255 -8.45 8.93 0.06
C ILE A 255 -7.93 10.32 0.46
N TYR A 256 -8.25 10.82 1.65
CA TYR A 256 -7.64 12.05 2.18
C TYR A 256 -6.11 11.94 2.30
N PHE A 257 -5.59 10.82 2.82
CA PHE A 257 -4.15 10.58 2.84
C PHE A 257 -3.55 10.48 1.43
N LEU A 258 -4.26 9.86 0.48
CA LEU A 258 -3.82 9.80 -0.91
C LEU A 258 -3.74 11.18 -1.55
N MET A 259 -4.74 12.05 -1.31
CA MET A 259 -4.72 13.43 -1.77
C MET A 259 -3.57 14.22 -1.13
N ALA A 260 -3.35 14.07 0.19
CA ALA A 260 -2.22 14.70 0.88
C ALA A 260 -0.87 14.22 0.31
N THR A 261 -0.74 12.92 0.01
CA THR A 261 0.43 12.30 -0.62
C THR A 261 0.68 12.89 -2.02
N ALA A 262 -0.37 13.08 -2.82
CA ALA A 262 -0.25 13.69 -4.14
C ALA A 262 0.20 15.15 -4.04
N VAL A 263 -0.35 15.93 -3.11
CA VAL A 263 0.07 17.31 -2.87
C VAL A 263 1.54 17.38 -2.46
N THR A 264 1.97 16.58 -1.48
CA THR A 264 3.38 16.55 -1.07
C THR A 264 4.31 16.07 -2.18
N GLY A 265 3.86 15.12 -3.01
CA GLY A 265 4.61 14.66 -4.19
C GLY A 265 4.81 15.76 -5.24
N ILE A 266 3.75 16.49 -5.60
CA ILE A 266 3.82 17.62 -6.55
C ILE A 266 4.73 18.72 -5.99
N LEU A 267 4.55 19.09 -4.72
CA LEU A 267 5.38 20.10 -4.06
C LEU A 267 6.86 19.71 -4.05
N TYR A 268 7.17 18.44 -3.77
CA TYR A 268 8.54 17.93 -3.80
C TYR A 268 9.16 18.07 -5.19
N ILE A 269 8.44 17.69 -6.26
CA ILE A 269 8.91 17.81 -7.64
C ILE A 269 9.23 19.28 -7.95
N ILE A 270 8.32 20.21 -7.63
CA ILE A 270 8.49 21.65 -7.88
C ILE A 270 9.69 22.22 -7.10
N LEU A 271 9.80 21.91 -5.80
CA LEU A 271 10.88 22.40 -4.95
C LEU A 271 12.25 21.94 -5.41
N LYS A 272 12.34 20.69 -5.88
CA LYS A 272 13.57 20.15 -6.44
C LYS A 272 14.11 20.97 -7.61
N GLN A 273 13.24 21.68 -8.34
CA GLN A 273 13.60 22.52 -9.48
C GLN A 273 13.77 24.02 -9.13
N ALA A 274 12.97 24.56 -8.20
CA ALA A 274 12.86 26.00 -7.98
C ALA A 274 13.94 26.59 -7.06
N ALA A 275 14.26 25.91 -5.96
CA ALA A 275 15.34 26.25 -5.03
C ALA A 275 15.45 25.08 -4.05
N TYR A 276 16.48 24.26 -4.20
CA TYR A 276 16.68 23.10 -3.32
C TYR A 276 17.14 23.56 -1.94
N ASP A 277 16.19 23.85 -1.06
CA ASP A 277 16.45 23.82 0.36
C ASP A 277 16.37 22.36 0.82
N GLU A 278 17.54 21.83 1.20
CA GLU A 278 17.71 20.44 1.60
C GLU A 278 16.79 20.05 2.77
N LEU A 279 16.49 21.00 3.68
CA LEU A 279 15.62 20.77 4.81
C LEU A 279 14.16 20.66 4.37
N TYR A 280 13.63 21.62 3.62
CA TYR A 280 12.23 21.58 3.17
C TYR A 280 11.97 20.41 2.23
N GLY A 281 12.92 20.10 1.35
CA GLY A 281 12.84 18.92 0.48
C GLY A 281 12.75 17.61 1.28
N LYS A 282 13.59 17.45 2.32
CA LYS A 282 13.57 16.27 3.19
C LYS A 282 12.28 16.15 4.00
N ILE A 283 11.77 17.26 4.55
CA ILE A 283 10.49 17.30 5.28
C ILE A 283 9.35 16.80 4.40
N ILE A 284 9.21 17.38 3.20
CA ILE A 284 8.09 17.05 2.31
C ILE A 284 8.19 15.62 1.81
N LEU A 285 9.39 15.13 1.51
CA LEU A 285 9.60 13.74 1.10
C LEU A 285 9.24 12.75 2.21
N LYS A 286 9.62 13.04 3.47
CA LYS A 286 9.24 12.21 4.62
C LYS A 286 7.74 12.24 4.86
N MET A 287 7.10 13.41 4.81
CA MET A 287 5.64 13.53 4.87
C MET A 287 4.97 12.69 3.78
N HIS A 288 5.42 12.81 2.53
CA HIS A 288 4.94 12.00 1.40
C HIS A 288 5.02 10.50 1.70
N ALA A 289 6.18 10.02 2.15
CA ALA A 289 6.39 8.61 2.48
C ALA A 289 5.43 8.12 3.58
N PHE A 290 5.31 8.84 4.71
CA PHE A 290 4.40 8.48 5.79
C PHE A 290 2.94 8.50 5.36
N TYR A 291 2.53 9.48 4.56
CA TYR A 291 1.14 9.62 4.12
C TYR A 291 0.77 8.49 3.15
N SER A 292 1.70 8.09 2.28
CA SER A 292 1.51 6.97 1.35
C SER A 292 1.47 5.62 2.08
N LEU A 293 2.46 5.34 2.92
CA LEU A 293 2.64 4.03 3.58
C LEU A 293 1.63 3.84 4.71
N TYR A 294 1.68 4.72 5.70
CA TYR A 294 0.93 4.54 6.94
C TYR A 294 -0.42 5.24 6.94
N GLY A 295 -0.64 6.18 6.02
CA GLY A 295 -1.93 6.81 5.79
C GLY A 295 -2.78 5.98 4.83
N TRP A 296 -2.42 6.00 3.56
CA TRP A 296 -3.16 5.37 2.46
C TRP A 296 -3.11 3.84 2.50
N ASN A 297 -1.92 3.23 2.34
CA ASN A 297 -1.79 1.77 2.24
C ASN A 297 -2.26 1.06 3.52
N LEU A 298 -1.88 1.56 4.70
CA LEU A 298 -2.32 0.97 5.98
C LEU A 298 -3.84 0.94 6.08
N THR A 299 -4.50 2.06 5.81
CA THR A 299 -5.96 2.14 5.95
C THR A 299 -6.68 1.19 4.99
N GLY A 300 -6.16 1.06 3.77
CA GLY A 300 -6.65 0.08 2.80
C GLY A 300 -6.49 -1.36 3.29
N MET A 301 -5.29 -1.74 3.74
CA MET A 301 -5.03 -3.07 4.30
C MET A 301 -5.91 -3.36 5.51
N MET A 302 -6.07 -2.39 6.41
CA MET A 302 -6.95 -2.47 7.57
C MET A 302 -8.38 -2.84 7.17
N VAL A 303 -8.96 -2.13 6.20
CA VAL A 303 -10.32 -2.41 5.71
C VAL A 303 -10.42 -3.82 5.11
N ILE A 304 -9.39 -4.29 4.40
CA ILE A 304 -9.36 -5.65 3.82
C ILE A 304 -9.28 -6.72 4.91
N ILE A 305 -8.33 -6.60 5.83
CA ILE A 305 -8.06 -7.59 6.90
C ILE A 305 -9.27 -7.74 7.82
N ARG A 306 -9.97 -6.64 8.11
CA ARG A 306 -11.09 -6.62 9.05
C ARG A 306 -12.45 -6.47 8.39
N TRP A 307 -12.57 -6.81 7.11
CA TRP A 307 -13.81 -6.60 6.35
C TRP A 307 -15.06 -7.10 7.08
N ASP A 308 -15.02 -8.33 7.60
CA ASP A 308 -16.14 -9.01 8.28
C ASP A 308 -16.32 -8.61 9.76
N ASP A 309 -15.35 -7.88 10.33
CA ASP A 309 -15.37 -7.44 11.72
C ASP A 309 -16.05 -6.08 11.91
N PHE A 310 -16.50 -5.43 10.83
CA PHE A 310 -17.24 -4.18 10.90
C PHE A 310 -18.72 -4.41 11.26
N PRO A 311 -19.32 -3.60 12.15
CA PRO A 311 -18.77 -2.43 12.82
C PRO A 311 -17.82 -2.77 13.99
N ILE A 312 -16.57 -2.30 13.89
CA ILE A 312 -15.59 -2.44 14.98
C ILE A 312 -16.14 -1.71 16.21
N THR A 313 -15.92 -2.24 17.42
CA THR A 313 -16.39 -1.64 18.69
C THR A 313 -16.01 -0.18 18.93
N LEU A 314 -14.97 0.29 18.24
CA LEU A 314 -14.41 1.64 18.34
C LEU A 314 -15.36 2.70 17.78
N LYS A 315 -15.40 3.87 18.44
CA LYS A 315 -15.99 5.08 17.84
C LYS A 315 -15.14 5.46 16.62
N THR A 316 -15.57 5.06 15.42
CA THR A 316 -14.83 5.16 14.16
C THR A 316 -14.14 6.52 13.96
N ARG A 317 -14.84 7.61 14.27
CA ARG A 317 -14.28 8.98 14.17
C ARG A 317 -13.05 9.19 15.06
N LYS A 318 -13.09 8.73 16.32
CA LYS A 318 -11.96 8.87 17.26
C LYS A 318 -10.73 8.09 16.78
N ALA A 319 -10.94 6.88 16.25
CA ALA A 319 -9.85 6.08 15.70
C ALA A 319 -9.21 6.75 14.47
N ILE A 320 -10.03 7.34 13.58
CA ILE A 320 -9.56 8.09 12.41
C ILE A 320 -8.76 9.34 12.85
N TYR A 321 -9.28 10.15 13.77
CA TYR A 321 -8.54 11.34 14.24
C TYR A 321 -7.23 10.98 14.95
N TYR A 322 -7.22 9.89 15.72
CA TYR A 322 -6.00 9.39 16.34
C TYR A 322 -4.98 8.97 15.28
N HIS A 323 -5.41 8.21 14.28
CA HIS A 323 -4.57 7.83 13.13
C HIS A 323 -4.01 9.04 12.38
N TRP A 324 -4.83 10.06 12.15
CA TRP A 324 -4.39 11.33 11.55
C TRP A 324 -3.35 12.03 12.42
N GLY A 325 -3.56 12.14 13.73
CA GLY A 325 -2.58 12.75 14.63
C GLY A 325 -1.24 12.02 14.62
N VAL A 326 -1.26 10.69 14.61
CA VAL A 326 -0.04 9.88 14.55
C VAL A 326 0.66 10.05 13.20
N ILE A 327 -0.04 9.94 12.08
CA ILE A 327 0.59 9.87 10.74
C ILE A 327 0.81 11.24 10.09
N LEU A 328 -0.08 12.21 10.28
CA LEU A 328 0.09 13.56 9.69
C LEU A 328 1.10 14.41 10.46
N ILE A 329 1.19 14.20 11.78
CA ILE A 329 1.93 15.09 12.68
C ILE A 329 3.05 14.31 13.37
N LEU A 330 2.72 13.41 14.28
CA LEU A 330 3.71 12.85 15.22
C LEU A 330 4.84 12.09 14.51
N ALA A 331 4.50 11.23 13.56
CA ALA A 331 5.47 10.40 12.84
C ALA A 331 6.43 11.21 11.94
N PRO A 332 5.95 12.08 11.02
CA PRO A 332 6.86 12.93 10.24
C PRO A 332 7.75 13.83 11.11
N PHE A 333 7.23 14.38 12.22
CA PHE A 333 8.02 15.23 13.10
C PHE A 333 9.08 14.46 13.91
N ALA A 334 8.86 13.17 14.18
CA ALA A 334 9.82 12.33 14.89
C ALA A 334 11.13 12.10 14.11
N GLU A 335 11.12 12.27 12.79
CA GLU A 335 12.34 12.27 11.96
C GLU A 335 13.25 13.49 12.22
N PHE A 336 12.68 14.60 12.71
CA PHE A 336 13.40 15.84 12.96
C PHE A 336 13.64 16.10 14.44
N ILE A 337 12.80 15.54 15.30
CA ILE A 337 12.85 15.72 16.76
C ILE A 337 12.96 14.32 17.39
N PRO A 338 14.18 13.86 17.74
CA PRO A 338 14.43 12.50 18.20
C PRO A 338 13.62 12.11 19.46
N GLN A 339 13.31 13.09 20.30
CA GLN A 339 12.49 12.90 21.50
C GLN A 339 11.07 12.42 21.17
N LEU A 340 10.59 12.66 19.95
CA LEU A 340 9.27 12.24 19.48
C LEU A 340 9.25 10.82 18.90
N ILE A 341 10.40 10.16 18.69
CA ILE A 341 10.47 8.81 18.13
C ILE A 341 9.76 7.79 19.01
N ILE A 342 10.08 7.75 20.31
CA ILE A 342 9.46 6.81 21.26
C ILE A 342 7.94 7.07 21.36
N PRO A 343 7.47 8.32 21.56
CA PRO A 343 6.05 8.65 21.47
C PRO A 343 5.39 8.21 20.16
N ALA A 344 6.02 8.43 19.00
CA ALA A 344 5.49 8.05 17.70
C ALA A 344 5.30 6.54 17.58
N ILE A 345 6.32 5.77 17.95
CA ILE A 345 6.29 4.30 17.95
C ILE A 345 5.21 3.80 18.91
N ALA A 346 5.18 4.29 20.15
CA ALA A 346 4.18 3.89 21.13
C ALA A 346 2.76 4.20 20.66
N ALA A 347 2.55 5.39 20.09
CA ALA A 347 1.25 5.80 19.59
C ALA A 347 0.79 4.94 18.39
N TYR A 348 1.70 4.60 17.49
CA TYR A 348 1.44 3.72 16.35
C TYR A 348 1.15 2.28 16.78
N ILE A 349 1.94 1.72 17.72
CA ILE A 349 1.70 0.40 18.29
C ILE A 349 0.32 0.36 18.95
N LEU A 350 -0.03 1.39 19.73
CA LEU A 350 -1.36 1.49 20.34
C LEU A 350 -2.46 1.55 19.29
N PHE A 351 -2.27 2.33 18.21
CA PHE A 351 -3.21 2.37 17.09
C PHE A 351 -3.43 0.98 16.48
N LEU A 352 -2.35 0.28 16.13
CA LEU A 352 -2.43 -1.06 15.54
C LEU A 352 -3.02 -2.08 16.53
N ALA A 353 -2.64 -2.04 17.80
CA ALA A 353 -3.12 -2.98 18.80
C ALA A 353 -4.64 -2.83 18.99
N VAL A 354 -5.11 -1.59 19.10
CA VAL A 354 -6.53 -1.27 19.12
C VAL A 354 -7.19 -1.79 17.84
N PHE A 355 -6.59 -1.57 16.67
CA PHE A 355 -7.15 -2.03 15.41
C PHE A 355 -7.22 -3.56 15.27
N PHE A 356 -6.19 -4.31 15.63
CA PHE A 356 -6.15 -5.77 15.45
C PHE A 356 -6.94 -6.52 16.53
N PHE A 357 -6.97 -6.00 17.76
CA PHE A 357 -7.48 -6.73 18.92
C PHE A 357 -8.81 -6.20 19.48
N SER A 358 -9.35 -5.08 18.98
CA SER A 358 -10.70 -4.65 19.39
C SER A 358 -11.79 -5.57 18.82
N GLY A 359 -12.70 -6.07 19.67
CA GLY A 359 -13.78 -7.00 19.26
C GLY A 359 -14.87 -6.38 18.36
N ASN A 360 -15.71 -7.24 17.78
CA ASN A 360 -16.90 -6.85 17.00
C ASN A 360 -18.08 -6.53 17.95
N ARG A 361 -18.85 -5.46 17.70
CA ARG A 361 -20.02 -5.07 18.50
C ARG A 361 -21.16 -6.09 18.41
N VAL A 362 -21.27 -6.79 17.28
CA VAL A 362 -22.38 -7.72 17.01
C VAL A 362 -22.19 -9.04 17.80
N SER A 363 -20.94 -9.46 18.02
CA SER A 363 -20.61 -10.66 18.79
C SER A 363 -20.77 -10.49 20.31
N SER A 364 -20.89 -9.27 20.83
CA SER A 364 -20.96 -8.99 22.27
C SER A 364 -22.38 -8.83 22.83
N GLY A 365 -23.40 -9.32 22.10
CA GLY A 365 -24.77 -9.47 22.61
C GLY A 365 -25.52 -8.17 22.88
N LYS A 366 -24.94 -7.00 22.60
CA LYS A 366 -25.66 -5.72 22.70
C LYS A 366 -26.35 -5.43 21.37
N ILE A 367 -27.56 -5.96 21.23
CA ILE A 367 -28.58 -5.44 20.33
C ILE A 367 -28.78 -3.97 20.69
N VAL A 368 -28.14 -3.07 19.95
CA VAL A 368 -28.52 -1.65 19.97
C VAL A 368 -29.84 -1.58 19.22
N LYS A 369 -30.95 -1.53 19.97
CA LYS A 369 -32.24 -1.11 19.41
C LYS A 369 -32.05 0.31 18.85
N ARG A 370 -32.30 0.40 17.54
CA ARG A 370 -32.49 1.55 16.63
C ARG A 370 -32.05 2.92 17.11
#